data_AF-A0A8C4LQC4-F1
#
_entry.id   AF-A0A8C4LQC4-F1
#
_cell.length_a   1.000
_cell.length_b   1.000
_cell.length_c   1.000
_cell.angle_alpha   90.00
_cell.angle_beta   90.00
_cell.angle_gamma   90.00
#
_symmetry.space_group_name_H-M   'P 1'
#
loop_
_entity.id
_entity.type
_entity.pdbx_description
1 polymer ?
#
loop_
_entity_poly.entity_id
_entity_poly.type
_entity_poly.pdbx_seq_one_letter_code
_entity_poly.pdbx_strand_id
1 'polypeptide(L)'
;MATSRLGVGETLGALNAALGPGGPVWLKETRARHLRARDFLAPRRALQARFGDGQVPERVVHAVAGLQGPGVAPVLRCAPTPAGLALQLQRSAVFERVLGAVAAYAAPAVSASPGPRVILHCPALRGAPCALRLSQLRAVLVADHLSRALHTHGNCEWTGPLPRRELRPKP
;
A
#
# COMPACT_ATOMS: atom_id res chain seq x y z
N MET A 1 6.78 -17.15 19.54
CA MET A 1 6.03 -15.87 19.60
C MET A 1 5.69 -15.47 18.18
N ALA A 2 4.41 -15.32 17.84
CA ALA A 2 4.04 -14.86 16.50
C ALA A 2 4.45 -13.39 16.35
N THR A 3 5.51 -13.12 15.59
CA THR A 3 5.83 -11.76 15.13
C THR A 3 4.69 -11.30 14.24
N SER A 4 3.85 -10.41 14.77
CA SER A 4 2.77 -9.81 13.99
C SER A 4 3.35 -9.14 12.75
N ARG A 5 2.63 -9.23 11.63
CA ARG A 5 3.01 -8.61 10.36
C ARG A 5 3.18 -7.11 10.57
N LEU A 6 4.38 -6.58 10.33
CA LEU A 6 4.56 -5.12 10.24
C LEU A 6 3.74 -4.58 9.08
N GLY A 7 2.96 -3.55 9.35
CA GLY A 7 2.18 -2.88 8.32
C GLY A 7 2.43 -1.38 8.30
N VAL A 8 2.43 -0.84 7.08
CA VAL A 8 2.57 0.60 6.86
C VAL A 8 1.35 1.33 7.43
N GLY A 9 0.16 0.73 7.33
CA GLY A 9 -1.08 1.30 7.87
C GLY A 9 -1.06 1.43 9.39
N GLU A 10 -0.66 0.36 10.08
CA GLU A 10 -0.53 0.30 11.55
C GLU A 10 0.52 1.30 12.04
N THR A 11 1.66 1.38 11.33
CA THR A 11 2.71 2.36 11.63
C THR A 11 2.19 3.78 11.44
N LEU A 12 1.51 4.08 10.33
CA LEU A 12 0.91 5.39 10.11
C LEU A 12 -0.18 5.72 11.14
N GLY A 13 -0.98 4.73 11.54
CA GLY A 13 -2.00 4.88 12.59
C GLY A 13 -1.36 5.28 13.92
N ALA A 14 -0.36 4.53 14.37
CA ALA A 14 0.38 4.82 15.60
C ALA A 14 1.07 6.20 15.55
N LEU A 15 1.69 6.53 14.42
CA LEU A 15 2.33 7.83 14.21
C LEU A 15 1.35 9.00 14.29
N ASN A 16 0.17 8.88 13.69
CA ASN A 16 -0.85 9.93 13.76
C ASN A 16 -1.49 10.02 15.15
N ALA A 17 -1.68 8.89 15.84
CA ALA A 17 -2.17 8.86 17.21
C ALA A 17 -1.19 9.55 18.18
N ALA A 18 0.12 9.36 18.00
CA ALA A 18 1.15 10.01 18.81
C ALA A 18 1.18 11.55 18.62
N LEU A 19 0.68 12.07 17.50
CA LEU A 19 0.51 13.51 17.28
C LEU A 19 -0.75 14.07 17.99
N GLY A 20 -1.62 13.22 18.54
CA GLY A 20 -2.87 13.61 19.20
C GLY A 20 -4.08 13.76 18.26
N PRO A 21 -5.08 14.59 18.60
CA PRO A 21 -6.25 14.83 17.75
C PRO A 21 -5.86 15.59 16.47
N GLY A 22 -6.52 15.25 15.36
CA GLY A 22 -6.34 15.89 14.05
C GLY A 22 -6.24 14.90 12.90
N GLY A 23 -6.28 15.42 11.67
CA GLY A 23 -6.14 14.61 10.45
C GLY A 23 -4.76 13.98 10.28
N PRO A 24 -4.63 12.98 9.39
CA PRO A 24 -3.37 12.32 9.11
C PRO A 24 -2.39 13.27 8.40
N VAL A 25 -1.15 13.33 8.88
CA VAL A 25 -0.12 14.22 8.30
C VAL A 25 1.15 13.50 7.85
N TRP A 26 1.34 12.25 8.29
CA TRP A 26 2.50 11.46 7.95
C TRP A 26 2.42 10.90 6.54
N LEU A 27 3.49 11.07 5.79
CA LEU A 27 3.68 10.53 4.45
C LEU A 27 4.83 9.52 4.47
N LYS A 28 4.62 8.36 3.84
CA LYS A 28 5.72 7.44 3.55
C LYS A 28 6.60 8.04 2.47
N GLU A 29 7.90 8.16 2.73
CA GLU A 29 8.84 8.67 1.73
C GLU A 29 9.00 7.62 0.62
N THR A 30 8.99 8.08 -0.64
CA THR A 30 9.11 7.24 -1.84
C THR A 30 10.26 7.68 -2.74
N ARG A 31 10.84 8.87 -2.50
CA ARG A 31 11.91 9.41 -3.35
C ARG A 31 13.26 8.83 -2.93
N ALA A 32 13.93 8.14 -3.86
CA ALA A 32 15.22 7.47 -3.64
C ALA A 32 16.27 8.36 -2.93
N ARG A 33 16.40 9.63 -3.36
CA ARG A 33 17.34 10.59 -2.77
C ARG A 33 17.06 10.90 -1.28
N HIS A 34 15.82 10.79 -0.84
CA HIS A 34 15.42 11.11 0.54
C HIS A 34 15.37 9.86 1.43
N LEU A 35 15.21 8.68 0.85
CA LEU A 35 15.17 7.41 1.58
C LEU A 35 16.45 7.16 2.38
N ARG A 36 17.60 7.74 2.02
CA ARG A 36 18.80 7.67 2.87
C ARG A 36 18.62 8.39 4.21
N ALA A 37 17.90 9.52 4.20
CA ALA A 37 17.77 10.43 5.34
C ALA A 37 16.48 10.24 6.15
N ARG A 38 15.42 9.66 5.57
CA ARG A 38 14.13 9.47 6.26
C ARG A 38 13.26 8.41 5.60
N ASP A 39 12.39 7.83 6.40
CA ASP A 39 11.42 6.82 6.01
C ASP A 39 10.00 7.38 5.95
N PHE A 40 9.68 8.35 6.82
CA PHE A 40 8.43 9.10 6.82
C PHE A 40 8.69 10.60 7.02
N LEU A 41 7.75 11.42 6.57
CA LEU A 41 7.78 12.87 6.72
C LEU A 41 6.38 13.37 7.08
N ALA A 42 6.28 14.15 8.16
CA ALA A 42 5.14 15.03 8.36
C ALA A 42 5.53 16.43 7.84
N PRO A 43 4.94 16.92 6.74
CA PRO A 43 5.34 18.18 6.12
C PRO A 43 5.12 19.39 7.03
N ARG A 44 6.02 20.37 6.99
CA ARG A 44 5.95 21.59 7.81
C ARG A 44 4.59 22.29 7.70
N ARG A 45 4.02 22.43 6.50
CA ARG A 45 2.70 23.07 6.31
C ARG A 45 1.57 22.33 7.02
N ALA A 46 1.59 21.00 7.01
CA ALA A 46 0.60 20.18 7.70
C ALA A 46 0.77 20.27 9.22
N LEU A 47 2.03 20.35 9.70
CA LEU A 47 2.33 20.57 11.11
C LEU A 47 1.95 21.98 11.57
N GLN A 48 2.09 23.00 10.72
CA GLN A 48 1.65 24.37 11.00
C GLN A 48 0.13 24.45 11.14
N ALA A 49 -0.61 23.84 10.21
CA ALA A 49 -2.06 23.77 10.31
C ALA A 49 -2.54 23.07 11.61
N ARG A 50 -1.70 22.20 12.19
CA ARG A 50 -2.01 21.42 13.38
C ARG A 50 -1.54 22.05 14.70
N PHE A 51 -0.37 22.68 14.70
CA PHE A 51 0.30 23.19 15.90
C PHE A 51 0.56 24.71 15.85
N GLY A 52 0.01 25.43 14.86
CA GLY A 52 0.22 26.87 14.68
C GLY A 52 1.56 27.16 14.00
N ASP A 53 2.53 27.66 14.75
CA ASP A 53 3.83 28.14 14.21
C ASP A 53 4.71 27.04 13.60
N GLY A 54 4.22 25.79 13.59
CA GLY A 54 4.90 24.62 13.06
C GLY A 54 5.93 24.03 14.02
N GLN A 55 6.00 24.55 15.25
CA GLN A 55 6.76 23.94 16.33
C GLN A 55 5.99 22.74 16.87
N VAL A 56 6.49 21.55 16.58
CA VAL A 56 5.97 20.32 17.18
C VAL A 56 6.44 20.28 18.64
N PRO A 57 5.54 20.15 19.62
CA PRO A 57 5.95 20.06 21.02
C PRO A 57 6.93 18.92 21.26
N GLU A 58 7.95 19.12 22.08
CA GLU A 58 9.01 18.12 22.32
C GLU A 58 8.44 16.80 22.85
N ARG A 59 7.43 16.86 23.72
CA ARG A 59 6.68 15.69 24.20
C ARG A 59 6.12 14.81 23.06
N VAL A 60 5.71 15.42 21.95
CA VAL A 60 5.18 14.71 20.79
C VAL A 60 6.33 14.04 20.02
N VAL A 61 7.47 14.72 19.88
CA VAL A 61 8.67 14.14 19.26
C VAL A 61 9.15 12.93 20.05
N HIS A 62 9.18 13.03 21.38
CA HIS A 62 9.51 11.91 22.27
C HIS A 62 8.49 10.77 22.20
N ALA A 63 7.19 11.08 22.20
CA ALA A 63 6.15 10.07 22.06
C ALA A 63 6.30 9.29 20.74
N VAL A 64 6.56 10.00 19.63
CA VAL A 64 6.81 9.39 18.32
C VAL A 64 8.10 8.55 18.31
N ALA A 65 9.18 9.05 18.92
CA ALA A 65 10.44 8.32 19.01
C ALA A 65 10.34 7.05 19.88
N GLY A 66 9.47 7.07 20.89
CA GLY A 66 9.21 5.95 21.80
C GLY A 66 8.16 4.95 21.31
N LEU A 67 7.63 5.11 20.09
CA LEU A 67 6.60 4.20 19.56
C LEU A 67 7.12 2.76 19.45
N GLN A 68 6.40 1.85 20.09
CA GLN A 68 6.63 0.41 20.04
C GLN A 68 5.29 -0.32 19.89
N GLY A 69 5.31 -1.48 19.23
CA GLY A 69 4.13 -2.31 19.09
C GLY A 69 4.35 -3.46 18.11
N PRO A 70 3.54 -4.53 18.19
CA PRO A 70 3.73 -5.73 17.36
C PRO A 70 3.56 -5.45 15.86
N GLY A 71 2.66 -4.54 15.46
CA GLY A 71 2.47 -4.12 14.06
C GLY A 71 3.17 -2.82 13.67
N VAL A 72 3.83 -2.15 14.62
CA VAL A 72 4.44 -0.83 14.42
C VAL A 72 5.93 -1.00 14.13
N ALA A 73 6.39 -0.37 13.05
CA ALA A 73 7.79 -0.37 12.70
C ALA A 73 8.62 0.39 13.76
N PRO A 74 9.70 -0.20 14.30
CA PRO A 74 10.51 0.42 15.34
C PRO A 74 11.17 1.71 14.83
N VAL A 75 11.05 2.77 15.61
CA VAL A 75 11.59 4.09 15.26
C VAL A 75 13.05 4.16 15.70
N LEU A 76 13.94 4.57 14.79
CA LEU A 76 15.35 4.84 15.09
C LEU A 76 15.51 6.29 15.55
N ARG A 77 14.88 7.22 14.82
CA ARG A 77 15.05 8.65 15.04
C ARG A 77 13.81 9.39 14.58
N CYS A 78 13.40 10.39 15.35
CA CYS A 78 12.42 11.39 14.96
C CYS A 78 13.05 12.76 15.23
N ALA A 79 13.12 13.62 14.21
CA ALA A 79 13.77 14.92 14.33
C ALA A 79 13.07 16.01 13.52
N PRO A 80 12.93 17.22 14.06
CA PRO A 80 12.52 18.39 13.29
C PRO A 80 13.56 18.71 12.20
N THR A 81 13.07 19.11 11.04
CA THR A 81 13.87 19.52 9.88
C THR A 81 13.22 20.73 9.21
N PRO A 82 13.92 21.44 8.31
CA PRO A 82 13.29 22.52 7.54
C PRO A 82 12.04 22.08 6.76
N ALA A 83 11.99 20.81 6.33
CA ALA A 83 10.85 20.23 5.60
C ALA A 83 9.67 19.83 6.49
N GLY A 84 9.83 19.83 7.82
CA GLY A 84 8.87 19.32 8.79
C GLY A 84 9.49 18.26 9.71
N LEU A 85 8.70 17.32 10.21
CA LEU A 85 9.17 16.28 11.12
C LEU A 85 9.57 15.03 10.33
N ALA A 86 10.85 14.68 10.37
CA ALA A 86 11.39 13.54 9.65
C ALA A 86 11.56 12.36 10.61
N LEU A 87 11.20 11.17 10.14
CA LEU A 87 11.30 9.93 10.91
C LEU A 87 12.10 8.88 10.14
N GLN A 88 13.06 8.26 10.82
CA GLN A 88 13.81 7.10 10.37
C GLN A 88 13.41 5.89 11.19
N LEU A 89 13.23 4.76 10.51
CA LEU A 89 12.99 3.48 11.16
C LEU A 89 14.31 2.79 11.48
N GLN A 90 14.31 1.88 12.46
CA GLN A 90 15.40 0.92 12.65
C GLN A 90 15.33 -0.12 11.53
N ARG A 91 15.92 0.20 10.38
CA ARG A 91 15.77 -0.57 9.14
C ARG A 91 16.21 -2.02 9.27
N SER A 92 17.30 -2.28 9.98
CA SER A 92 17.76 -3.64 10.28
C SER A 92 16.69 -4.41 11.06
N ALA A 93 16.17 -3.84 12.15
CA ALA A 93 15.12 -4.48 12.95
C ALA A 93 13.81 -4.67 12.16
N VAL A 94 13.42 -3.71 11.31
CA VAL A 94 12.27 -3.86 10.41
C VAL A 94 12.51 -5.01 9.44
N PHE A 95 13.68 -5.05 8.82
CA PHE A 95 14.05 -6.07 7.84
C PHE A 95 14.03 -7.46 8.46
N GLU A 96 14.64 -7.64 9.64
CA GLU A 96 14.60 -8.91 10.38
C GLU A 96 13.16 -9.36 10.69
N ARG A 97 12.29 -8.45 11.13
CA ARG A 97 10.87 -8.78 11.37
C ARG A 97 10.14 -9.17 10.09
N VAL A 98 10.42 -8.50 8.97
CA VAL A 98 9.82 -8.87 7.68
C VAL A 98 10.32 -10.24 7.23
N LEU A 99 11.63 -10.52 7.35
CA LEU A 99 12.21 -11.82 7.02
C LEU A 99 11.62 -12.94 7.88
N GLY A 100 11.45 -12.70 9.18
CA GLY A 100 10.82 -13.65 10.11
C GLY A 100 9.32 -13.89 9.86
N ALA A 101 8.67 -13.04 9.06
CA ALA A 101 7.24 -13.11 8.78
C ALA A 101 6.91 -13.16 7.28
N VAL A 102 7.84 -13.55 6.40
CA VAL A 102 7.64 -13.58 4.93
C VAL A 102 6.37 -14.30 4.54
N ALA A 103 6.06 -15.43 5.19
CA ALA A 103 4.84 -16.18 4.95
C ALA A 103 3.57 -15.34 5.16
N ALA A 104 3.54 -14.42 6.13
CA ALA A 104 2.40 -13.52 6.37
C ALA A 104 2.28 -12.40 5.32
N TYR A 105 3.37 -12.06 4.62
CA TYR A 105 3.35 -11.12 3.49
C TYR A 105 3.03 -11.80 2.15
N ALA A 106 3.46 -13.05 2.00
CA ALA A 106 3.16 -13.89 0.84
C ALA A 106 1.74 -14.49 0.92
N ALA A 107 1.18 -14.60 2.13
CA ALA A 107 -0.19 -15.03 2.33
C ALA A 107 -1.13 -14.06 1.62
N PRO A 108 -1.97 -14.57 0.70
CA PRO A 108 -2.99 -13.72 0.09
C PRO A 108 -3.89 -13.15 1.18
N ALA A 109 -4.15 -11.85 1.09
CA ALA A 109 -5.04 -11.18 2.03
C ALA A 109 -6.41 -11.86 1.98
N VAL A 110 -6.78 -12.55 3.06
CA VAL A 110 -8.10 -13.15 3.20
C VAL A 110 -9.08 -12.00 3.37
N SER A 111 -9.70 -11.57 2.28
CA SER A 111 -10.81 -10.64 2.32
C SER A 111 -11.98 -11.33 3.02
N ALA A 112 -12.29 -10.91 4.25
CA ALA A 112 -13.43 -11.42 5.03
C ALA A 112 -14.80 -10.99 4.48
N SER A 113 -14.82 -10.24 3.35
CA SER A 113 -16.01 -9.78 2.65
C SER A 113 -15.93 -10.26 1.19
N PRO A 114 -17.06 -10.62 0.53
CA PRO A 114 -17.08 -10.82 -0.91
C PRO A 114 -16.58 -9.53 -1.58
N GLY A 115 -15.30 -9.55 -1.99
CA GLY A 115 -14.62 -8.40 -2.56
C GLY A 115 -15.29 -7.93 -3.85
N PRO A 116 -15.00 -6.69 -4.29
CA PRO A 116 -15.51 -6.19 -5.55
C PRO A 116 -15.10 -7.13 -6.69
N ARG A 117 -16.07 -7.55 -7.51
CA ARG A 117 -15.78 -8.35 -8.71
C ARG A 117 -15.06 -7.47 -9.72
N VAL A 118 -13.79 -7.75 -9.96
CA VAL A 118 -12.99 -7.05 -10.97
C VAL A 118 -13.13 -7.76 -12.30
N ILE A 119 -13.63 -7.07 -13.32
CA ILE A 119 -13.70 -7.58 -14.70
C ILE A 119 -12.47 -7.07 -15.46
N LEU A 120 -11.58 -7.98 -15.85
CA LEU A 120 -10.46 -7.67 -16.71
C LEU A 120 -10.89 -7.69 -18.18
N HIS A 121 -10.96 -6.50 -18.78
CA HIS A 121 -11.33 -6.37 -20.18
C HIS A 121 -10.09 -6.46 -21.08
N CYS A 122 -10.00 -7.55 -21.85
CA CYS A 122 -8.95 -7.73 -22.87
C CYS A 122 -9.58 -7.98 -24.25
N PRO A 123 -9.75 -6.94 -25.10
CA PRO A 123 -10.35 -7.08 -26.42
C PRO A 123 -9.61 -8.05 -27.34
N ALA A 124 -8.30 -8.20 -27.15
CA ALA A 124 -7.45 -9.14 -27.90
C ALA A 124 -7.88 -10.60 -27.73
N LEU A 125 -8.53 -10.95 -26.61
CA LEU A 125 -8.99 -12.30 -26.31
C LEU A 125 -10.41 -12.59 -26.80
N ARG A 126 -11.09 -11.63 -27.45
CA ARG A 126 -12.46 -11.84 -27.97
C ARG A 126 -12.52 -12.56 -29.32
N GLY A 127 -11.41 -12.64 -30.03
CA GLY A 127 -11.30 -13.34 -31.31
C GLY A 127 -10.83 -14.79 -31.16
N ALA A 128 -10.82 -15.54 -32.25
CA ALA A 128 -10.21 -16.86 -32.26
C ALA A 128 -8.71 -16.77 -31.89
N PRO A 129 -8.14 -17.73 -31.14
CA PRO A 129 -6.72 -17.71 -30.76
C PRO A 129 -5.76 -17.58 -31.95
N CYS A 130 -6.14 -18.14 -33.11
CA CYS A 130 -5.38 -18.05 -34.35
C CYS A 130 -5.38 -16.65 -35.01
N ALA A 131 -6.22 -15.72 -34.54
CA ALA A 131 -6.31 -14.35 -35.05
C ALA A 131 -5.49 -13.33 -34.24
N LEU A 132 -4.72 -13.78 -33.24
CA LEU A 132 -3.89 -12.91 -32.40
C LEU A 132 -2.72 -12.33 -33.19
N ARG A 133 -2.61 -11.00 -33.19
CA ARG A 133 -1.48 -10.28 -33.78
C ARG A 133 -0.38 -10.06 -32.74
N LEU A 134 0.87 -9.96 -33.18
CA LEU A 134 2.01 -9.65 -32.30
C LEU A 134 1.79 -8.35 -31.50
N SER A 135 1.16 -7.35 -32.11
CA SER A 135 0.79 -6.09 -31.46
C SER A 135 -0.18 -6.25 -30.27
N GLN A 136 -0.88 -7.38 -30.18
CA GLN A 136 -1.84 -7.70 -29.12
C GLN A 136 -1.22 -8.58 -28.01
N LEU A 137 -0.04 -9.17 -28.24
CA LEU A 137 0.61 -10.07 -27.28
C LEU A 137 0.85 -9.41 -25.92
N ARG A 138 1.29 -8.14 -25.91
CA ARG A 138 1.48 -7.38 -24.67
C ARG A 138 0.19 -7.26 -23.86
N ALA A 139 -0.93 -6.96 -24.51
CA ALA A 139 -2.22 -6.82 -23.84
C ALA A 139 -2.70 -8.15 -23.23
N VAL A 140 -2.46 -9.27 -23.94
CA VAL A 140 -2.78 -10.61 -23.45
C VAL A 140 -1.92 -10.99 -22.24
N LEU A 141 -0.60 -10.81 -22.31
CA LEU A 141 0.32 -11.14 -21.21
C LEU A 141 0.04 -10.31 -19.95
N VAL A 142 -0.26 -9.02 -20.11
CA VAL A 142 -0.63 -8.15 -18.99
C VAL A 142 -1.96 -8.59 -18.38
N ALA A 143 -2.98 -8.88 -19.20
CA ALA A 143 -4.28 -9.33 -18.71
C ALA A 143 -4.19 -10.67 -17.95
N ASP A 144 -3.40 -11.61 -18.46
CA ASP A 144 -3.15 -12.90 -17.80
C ASP A 144 -2.40 -12.75 -16.47
N HIS A 145 -1.35 -11.91 -16.42
CA HIS A 145 -0.64 -11.63 -15.18
C HIS A 145 -1.54 -10.95 -14.14
N LEU A 146 -2.34 -9.97 -14.54
CA LEU A 146 -3.30 -9.31 -13.66
C LEU A 146 -4.38 -10.28 -13.17
N SER A 147 -4.86 -11.18 -14.03
CA SER A 147 -5.83 -12.22 -13.65
C SER A 147 -5.27 -13.11 -12.55
N ARG A 148 -4.03 -13.60 -12.73
CA ARG A 148 -3.34 -14.41 -11.72
C ARG A 148 -3.15 -13.65 -10.41
N ALA A 149 -2.70 -12.40 -10.45
CA ALA A 149 -2.55 -11.57 -9.26
C ALA A 149 -3.89 -11.38 -8.53
N LEU A 150 -4.95 -11.01 -9.25
CA LEU A 150 -6.25 -10.76 -8.64
C LEU A 150 -6.93 -12.03 -8.11
N HIS A 151 -6.74 -13.18 -8.77
CA HIS A 151 -7.17 -14.49 -8.25
C HIS A 151 -6.43 -14.86 -6.98
N THR A 152 -5.11 -14.65 -6.91
CA THR A 152 -4.39 -14.90 -5.65
C THR A 152 -4.93 -14.03 -4.52
N HIS A 153 -5.42 -12.82 -4.80
CA HIS A 153 -6.02 -11.94 -3.80
C HIS A 153 -7.53 -12.17 -3.54
N GLY A 154 -8.13 -13.26 -4.04
CA GLY A 154 -9.52 -13.64 -3.77
C GLY A 154 -10.60 -12.77 -4.44
N ASN A 155 -10.23 -11.96 -5.45
CA ASN A 155 -11.07 -10.87 -5.96
C ASN A 155 -11.49 -11.03 -7.44
N CYS A 156 -11.39 -12.22 -8.03
CA CYS A 156 -11.76 -12.43 -9.43
C CYS A 156 -12.50 -13.74 -9.65
N GLU A 157 -13.54 -13.67 -10.47
CA GLU A 157 -14.19 -14.77 -11.16
C GLU A 157 -14.01 -14.48 -12.66
N TRP A 158 -13.35 -15.38 -13.40
CA TRP A 158 -13.11 -15.20 -14.83
C TRP A 158 -14.40 -15.50 -15.59
N THR A 159 -15.08 -14.47 -16.09
CA THR A 159 -16.13 -14.67 -17.08
C THR A 159 -15.51 -14.51 -18.47
N GLY A 160 -15.42 -15.62 -19.20
CA GLY A 160 -15.14 -15.63 -20.63
C GLY A 160 -16.14 -14.78 -21.43
N PRO A 161 -15.98 -14.65 -22.75
CA PRO A 161 -16.75 -13.70 -23.54
C PRO A 161 -18.26 -13.92 -23.36
N LEU A 162 -18.96 -12.89 -22.90
CA LEU A 162 -20.42 -12.84 -22.84
C LEU A 162 -20.99 -13.28 -24.20
N PRO A 163 -22.01 -14.17 -24.22
CA PRO A 163 -22.64 -14.55 -25.48
C PRO A 163 -23.17 -13.31 -26.17
N ARG A 164 -22.87 -13.19 -27.47
CA ARG A 164 -23.46 -12.16 -28.33
C ARG A 164 -24.97 -12.22 -28.13
N ARG A 165 -25.58 -11.12 -27.68
CA ARG A 165 -27.02 -10.91 -27.82
C ARG A 165 -27.31 -10.99 -29.32
N GLU A 166 -27.87 -12.12 -29.76
CA GLU A 166 -28.47 -12.25 -31.07
C GLU A 166 -29.60 -11.21 -31.18
N LEU A 167 -29.41 -10.25 -32.08
CA LEU A 167 -30.50 -9.43 -32.58
C LEU A 167 -31.46 -10.36 -33.32
N ARG A 168 -32.60 -10.69 -32.70
CA ARG A 168 -33.72 -11.31 -33.41
C ARG A 168 -34.16 -10.37 -34.55
N PRO A 169 -34.44 -10.87 -35.76
CA PRO A 169 -35.13 -10.08 -36.77
C PRO A 169 -36.57 -9.83 -36.32
N LYS A 170 -37.04 -8.59 -36.47
CA LYS A 170 -38.46 -8.23 -36.31
C LYS A 170 -39.27 -8.81 -37.49
N PRO A 171 -40.55 -9.17 -37.26
CA PRO A 171 -41.43 -9.71 -38.30
C PRO A 171 -41.77 -8.68 -39.37
#